data_AF-A0A3C1LN14-F1
#
_entry.id   AF-A0A3C1LN14-F1
#
_cell.length_a   1.000
_cell.length_b   1.000
_cell.length_c   1.000
_cell.angle_alpha   90.00
_cell.angle_beta   90.00
_cell.angle_gamma   90.00
#
_symmetry.space_group_name_H-M   'P 1'
#
loop_
_entity.id
_entity.type
_entity.pdbx_description
1 polymer ?
#
loop_
_entity_poly.entity_id
_entity_poly.type
_entity_poly.pdbx_seq_one_letter_code
_entity_poly.pdbx_strand_id
1 'polypeptide(L)'
;MKPVYYLFAIALALTLFSCASTQEHIAGTVNGQAIPMDQFASSHRGHYENFYILNERGPSMEEKNEIIKLTWKDITKHVILQQQFRRFNITSSLQEALDTLHINPPVYIVASPRFQKDGVFDRALFVQALKYDQSEEIQAVIRQYRDYYVPIAKLKQKLIRKELMTSRDKKLIKNVLNAVVDLELISIDPSLKEVSIKDEEVQFYYDTNPGKFALEPKYSVAYGYLRLDASEEDISLCQAHADTLYQLLQKGADPAELIKKPTYKDRQVSWAQSGFMRISDMDQKLYVQLCQIKAGQYLPPYTQPGSTAIHRLDQMTKSMISYSTIKIPHLPGSETVDRDKARALQSAMLLETIGYEATEHELDLQFTIKKNIPFNSQWQLDTPDNRPNEEEMLKTLRKGYVPEPVFSYEQSGWLLMQVTDVMPLTRKPVAEVADQIRRIITKAKAHDYALKDAQYAILNNSFTSLKNQAETKSQLLTAQSIDHMDAELLDKNILFESILGKLRNEEPKAYQKDGLIVVPLVQNIKYRKQKVDNTRLYLYFEKSLPADWFDQWMDEQVKKAKIVYKI
;
A
#
# COMPACT_ATOMS: atom_id res chain seq x y z
N MET A 1 -40.68 -47.06 59.30
CA MET A 1 -41.89 -46.29 58.93
C MET A 1 -41.68 -45.69 57.54
N LYS A 2 -42.71 -45.68 56.68
CA LYS A 2 -42.76 -44.86 55.44
C LYS A 2 -43.04 -43.39 55.85
N PRO A 3 -42.65 -42.32 55.11
CA PRO A 3 -43.16 -41.99 53.75
C PRO A 3 -42.02 -41.44 52.84
N VAL A 4 -42.17 -40.71 51.72
CA VAL A 4 -43.32 -40.23 50.89
C VAL A 4 -42.89 -40.12 49.40
N TYR A 5 -43.80 -39.82 48.47
CA TYR A 5 -43.53 -39.48 47.05
C TYR A 5 -43.22 -37.99 46.84
N TYR A 6 -42.56 -37.60 45.75
CA TYR A 6 -43.15 -36.81 44.63
C TYR A 6 -42.13 -36.05 43.75
N LEU A 7 -42.48 -35.92 42.46
CA LEU A 7 -41.97 -34.87 41.58
C LEU A 7 -42.29 -33.47 42.14
N PHE A 8 -41.45 -32.50 41.83
CA PHE A 8 -41.92 -31.12 41.63
C PHE A 8 -41.54 -30.63 40.23
N ALA A 9 -42.57 -30.42 39.41
CA ALA A 9 -42.53 -29.43 38.34
C ALA A 9 -43.20 -28.16 38.90
N ILE A 10 -42.57 -27.00 38.73
CA ILE A 10 -43.07 -25.62 38.96
C ILE A 10 -41.89 -24.68 38.67
N ALA A 11 -42.03 -23.50 38.07
CA ALA A 11 -43.13 -22.99 37.25
C ALA A 11 -42.62 -21.87 36.34
N LEU A 12 -43.45 -21.56 35.34
CA LEU A 12 -43.40 -20.34 34.54
C LEU A 12 -43.37 -19.08 35.45
N ALA A 13 -42.23 -18.40 35.54
CA ALA A 13 -42.16 -17.05 36.11
C ALA A 13 -42.24 -16.02 34.97
N LEU A 14 -43.46 -15.58 34.66
CA LEU A 14 -43.71 -14.37 33.86
C LEU A 14 -43.28 -13.15 34.68
N THR A 15 -41.99 -12.78 34.63
CA THR A 15 -41.51 -11.50 35.15
C THR A 15 -41.87 -10.39 34.17
N LEU A 16 -43.10 -9.89 34.28
CA LEU A 16 -43.46 -8.58 33.76
C LEU A 16 -42.65 -7.51 34.51
N PHE A 17 -41.46 -7.21 34.01
CA PHE A 17 -40.74 -6.00 34.37
C PHE A 17 -41.46 -4.79 33.77
N SER A 18 -42.50 -4.33 34.47
CA SER A 18 -43.01 -2.97 34.34
C SER A 18 -42.03 -2.01 35.01
N CYS A 19 -40.86 -1.83 34.39
CA CYS A 19 -39.97 -0.71 34.71
C CYS A 19 -40.43 0.56 33.96
N ALA A 20 -40.23 1.69 34.64
CA ALA A 20 -40.70 3.02 34.27
C ALA A 20 -40.51 3.41 32.80
N SER A 21 -41.46 4.20 32.29
CA SER A 21 -41.43 4.79 30.96
C SER A 21 -40.35 5.88 30.84
N THR A 22 -39.11 5.49 30.57
CA THR A 22 -38.27 6.30 29.67
C THR A 22 -38.86 6.14 28.27
N GLN A 23 -39.32 7.22 27.64
CA GLN A 23 -39.64 7.20 26.22
C GLN A 23 -38.33 6.90 25.45
N GLU A 24 -38.17 5.67 24.98
CA GLU A 24 -37.13 5.34 24.02
C GLU A 24 -37.37 6.20 22.77
N HIS A 25 -36.52 7.19 22.54
CA HIS A 25 -36.52 7.97 21.30
C HIS A 25 -36.11 7.03 20.16
N ILE A 26 -37.11 6.47 19.48
CA ILE A 26 -36.94 5.58 18.33
C ILE A 26 -37.32 6.31 17.04
N ALA A 27 -36.49 6.19 16.01
CA ALA A 27 -36.78 6.77 14.69
C ALA A 27 -37.90 6.01 13.95
N GLY A 28 -38.14 4.75 14.32
CA GLY A 28 -39.15 3.91 13.69
C GLY A 28 -38.98 2.43 14.04
N THR A 29 -39.60 1.55 13.24
CA THR A 29 -39.37 0.11 13.32
C THR A 29 -39.17 -0.51 11.93
N VAL A 30 -38.40 -1.59 11.86
CA VAL A 30 -38.22 -2.44 10.67
C VAL A 30 -38.59 -3.88 11.05
N ASN A 31 -39.62 -4.44 10.42
CA ASN A 31 -40.19 -5.76 10.78
C ASN A 31 -40.53 -5.88 12.29
N GLY A 32 -40.94 -4.77 12.92
CA GLY A 32 -41.24 -4.70 14.35
C GLY A 32 -40.01 -4.54 15.26
N GLN A 33 -38.78 -4.64 14.75
CA GLN A 33 -37.58 -4.29 15.50
C GLN A 33 -37.46 -2.77 15.58
N ALA A 34 -37.37 -2.22 16.79
CA ALA A 34 -37.17 -0.79 17.01
C ALA A 34 -35.81 -0.32 16.49
N ILE A 35 -35.79 0.87 15.87
CA ILE A 35 -34.59 1.57 15.43
C ILE A 35 -34.38 2.78 16.35
N PRO A 36 -33.36 2.75 17.23
CA PRO A 36 -33.00 3.90 18.07
C PRO A 36 -32.71 5.17 17.24
N MET A 37 -33.08 6.34 17.77
CA MET A 37 -32.93 7.63 17.05
C MET A 37 -31.45 8.02 16.85
N ASP A 38 -30.58 7.65 17.80
CA ASP A 38 -29.13 7.80 17.69
C ASP A 38 -28.53 6.92 16.58
N GLN A 39 -29.01 5.67 16.43
CA GLN A 39 -28.62 4.81 15.31
C GLN A 39 -29.00 5.44 13.96
N PHE A 40 -30.24 5.93 13.84
CA PHE A 40 -30.70 6.61 12.62
C PHE A 40 -29.89 7.89 12.35
N ALA A 41 -29.72 8.75 13.36
CA ALA A 41 -28.99 10.00 13.22
C ALA A 41 -27.51 9.80 12.85
N SER A 42 -26.86 8.76 13.42
CA SER A 42 -25.49 8.40 13.08
C SER A 42 -25.36 7.93 11.63
N SER A 43 -26.23 7.01 11.18
CA SER A 43 -26.25 6.54 9.79
C SER A 43 -26.56 7.66 8.80
N HIS A 44 -27.56 8.51 9.11
CA HIS A 44 -27.93 9.66 8.28
C HIS A 44 -26.77 10.66 8.16
N ARG A 45 -26.06 10.95 9.25
CA ARG A 45 -24.88 11.81 9.24
C ARG A 45 -23.81 11.27 8.30
N GLY A 46 -23.49 9.97 8.39
CA GLY A 46 -22.50 9.34 7.49
C GLY A 46 -22.87 9.43 6.01
N HIS A 47 -24.15 9.23 5.65
CA HIS A 47 -24.59 9.42 4.26
C HIS A 47 -24.53 10.89 3.80
N TYR A 48 -24.85 11.84 4.69
CA TYR A 48 -24.76 13.28 4.41
C TYR A 48 -23.30 13.74 4.22
N GLU A 49 -22.39 13.30 5.09
CA GLU A 49 -20.95 13.57 5.00
C GLU A 49 -20.37 12.99 3.71
N ASN A 50 -20.71 11.74 3.37
CA ASN A 50 -20.28 11.12 2.11
C ASN A 50 -20.82 11.87 0.87
N PHE A 51 -22.08 12.35 0.90
CA PHE A 51 -22.60 13.19 -0.18
C PHE A 51 -21.78 14.48 -0.32
N TYR A 52 -21.49 15.16 0.80
CA TYR A 52 -20.74 16.41 0.81
C TYR A 52 -19.31 16.23 0.26
N ILE A 53 -18.62 15.15 0.66
CA ILE A 53 -17.27 14.81 0.16
C ILE A 53 -17.28 14.54 -1.35
N LEU A 54 -18.27 13.79 -1.85
CA LEU A 54 -18.32 13.40 -3.27
C LEU A 54 -18.77 14.51 -4.23
N ASN A 55 -19.48 15.51 -3.73
CA ASN A 55 -20.07 16.59 -4.56
C ASN A 55 -19.49 17.98 -4.25
N GLU A 56 -18.64 18.10 -3.23
CA GLU A 56 -18.04 19.35 -2.72
C GLU A 56 -19.09 20.44 -2.35
N ARG A 57 -20.33 20.02 -2.08
CA ARG A 57 -21.46 20.91 -1.74
C ARG A 57 -22.49 20.24 -0.83
N GLY A 58 -23.33 21.07 -0.21
CA GLY A 58 -24.53 20.59 0.48
C GLY A 58 -25.60 20.02 -0.50
N PRO A 59 -26.40 19.03 -0.06
CA PRO A 59 -27.50 18.47 -0.84
C PRO A 59 -28.71 19.42 -0.95
N SER A 60 -29.42 19.35 -2.08
CA SER A 60 -30.73 19.95 -2.34
C SER A 60 -31.83 19.35 -1.46
N MET A 61 -33.07 19.84 -1.59
CA MET A 61 -34.21 19.28 -0.85
C MET A 61 -34.54 17.86 -1.32
N GLU A 62 -34.47 17.62 -2.63
CA GLU A 62 -34.66 16.32 -3.27
C GLU A 62 -33.56 15.35 -2.84
N GLU A 63 -32.30 15.80 -2.86
CA GLU A 63 -31.15 14.99 -2.47
C GLU A 63 -31.16 14.64 -0.98
N LYS A 64 -31.62 15.54 -0.10
CA LYS A 64 -31.86 15.22 1.32
C LYS A 64 -32.90 14.11 1.49
N ASN A 65 -33.98 14.12 0.69
CA ASN A 65 -34.98 13.06 0.72
C ASN A 65 -34.41 11.71 0.23
N GLU A 66 -33.55 11.72 -0.79
CA GLU A 66 -32.84 10.50 -1.23
C GLU A 66 -31.83 10.00 -0.19
N ILE A 67 -31.11 10.90 0.50
CA ILE A 67 -30.22 10.54 1.62
C ILE A 67 -31.01 9.87 2.76
N ILE A 68 -32.21 10.36 3.10
CA ILE A 68 -33.09 9.75 4.09
C ILE A 68 -33.56 8.35 3.62
N LYS A 69 -33.96 8.20 2.35
CA LYS A 69 -34.34 6.90 1.77
C LYS A 69 -33.17 5.90 1.79
N LEU A 70 -31.97 6.34 1.45
CA LEU A 70 -30.75 5.53 1.50
C LEU A 70 -30.44 5.08 2.94
N THR A 71 -30.51 6.01 3.89
CA THR A 71 -30.36 5.72 5.33
C THR A 71 -31.32 4.62 5.78
N TRP A 72 -32.60 4.73 5.44
CA TRP A 72 -33.59 3.70 5.77
C TRP A 72 -33.37 2.39 5.00
N LYS A 73 -32.89 2.43 3.75
CA LYS A 73 -32.53 1.23 2.97
C LYS A 73 -31.43 0.44 3.68
N ASP A 74 -30.36 1.11 4.10
CA ASP A 74 -29.19 0.45 4.67
C ASP A 74 -29.41 -0.01 6.13
N ILE A 75 -30.16 0.75 6.94
CA ILE A 75 -30.67 0.28 8.23
C ILE A 75 -31.56 -0.97 8.03
N THR A 76 -32.43 -0.97 7.03
CA THR A 76 -33.29 -2.12 6.73
C THR A 76 -32.48 -3.34 6.29
N LYS A 77 -31.45 -3.17 5.45
CA LYS A 77 -30.50 -4.24 5.09
C LYS A 77 -29.81 -4.81 6.33
N HIS A 78 -29.28 -3.96 7.20
CA HIS A 78 -28.66 -4.38 8.45
C HIS A 78 -29.62 -5.22 9.31
N VAL A 79 -30.84 -4.75 9.54
CA VAL A 79 -31.85 -5.47 10.33
C VAL A 79 -32.17 -6.84 9.73
N ILE A 80 -32.39 -6.92 8.42
CA ILE A 80 -32.68 -8.19 7.75
C ILE A 80 -31.48 -9.14 7.84
N LEU A 81 -30.25 -8.67 7.62
CA LEU A 81 -29.05 -9.50 7.78
C LEU A 81 -28.98 -10.09 9.18
N GLN A 82 -29.18 -9.29 10.22
CA GLN A 82 -29.21 -9.77 11.61
C GLN A 82 -30.34 -10.78 11.88
N GLN A 83 -31.53 -10.55 11.32
CA GLN A 83 -32.65 -11.50 11.39
C GLN A 83 -32.31 -12.83 10.71
N GLN A 84 -31.65 -12.80 9.55
CA GLN A 84 -31.26 -14.00 8.81
C GLN A 84 -30.08 -14.74 9.46
N PHE A 85 -29.11 -14.02 10.04
CA PHE A 85 -28.04 -14.64 10.84
C PHE A 85 -28.62 -15.41 12.03
N ARG A 86 -29.56 -14.82 12.78
CA ARG A 86 -30.29 -15.51 13.86
C ARG A 86 -31.07 -16.71 13.32
N ARG A 87 -31.86 -16.53 12.25
CA ARG A 87 -32.69 -17.59 11.64
C ARG A 87 -31.90 -18.82 11.15
N PHE A 88 -30.67 -18.62 10.68
CA PHE A 88 -29.80 -19.71 10.22
C PHE A 88 -28.74 -20.17 11.23
N ASN A 89 -28.76 -19.64 12.47
CA ASN A 89 -27.74 -19.83 13.51
C ASN A 89 -26.32 -19.58 12.98
N ILE A 90 -26.11 -18.41 12.38
CA ILE A 90 -24.84 -17.96 11.83
C ILE A 90 -24.14 -17.07 12.85
N THR A 91 -22.93 -17.46 13.22
CA THR A 91 -21.99 -16.68 14.01
C THR A 91 -20.63 -16.67 13.29
N SER A 92 -19.76 -15.73 13.67
CA SER A 92 -18.33 -15.76 13.32
C SER A 92 -17.51 -15.60 14.59
N SER A 93 -16.47 -16.42 14.72
CA SER A 93 -15.44 -16.17 15.72
C SER A 93 -14.48 -15.06 15.27
N LEU A 94 -13.69 -14.54 16.21
CA LEU A 94 -12.56 -13.65 15.91
C LEU A 94 -11.54 -14.35 15.00
N GLN A 95 -11.22 -15.62 15.28
CA GLN A 95 -10.24 -16.38 14.49
C GLN A 95 -10.66 -16.50 13.02
N GLU A 96 -11.92 -16.83 12.75
CA GLU A 96 -12.42 -16.90 11.36
C GLU A 96 -12.33 -15.55 10.62
N ALA A 97 -12.50 -14.43 11.32
CA ALA A 97 -12.31 -13.11 10.74
C ALA A 97 -10.83 -12.84 10.40
N LEU A 98 -9.91 -13.17 11.33
CA LEU A 98 -8.47 -13.03 11.13
C LEU A 98 -7.93 -13.94 10.01
N ASP A 99 -8.36 -15.21 9.97
CA ASP A 99 -8.02 -16.16 8.92
C ASP A 99 -8.51 -15.68 7.55
N THR A 100 -9.72 -15.12 7.50
CA THR A 100 -10.28 -14.56 6.26
C THR A 100 -9.54 -13.30 5.81
N LEU A 101 -9.17 -12.41 6.75
CA LEU A 101 -8.38 -11.21 6.47
C LEU A 101 -6.95 -11.52 5.98
N HIS A 102 -6.32 -12.55 6.52
CA HIS A 102 -5.02 -13.03 6.08
C HIS A 102 -5.02 -13.47 4.60
N ILE A 103 -6.11 -14.11 4.16
CA ILE A 103 -6.25 -14.61 2.78
C ILE A 103 -6.71 -13.48 1.84
N ASN A 104 -7.76 -12.75 2.24
CA ASN A 104 -8.50 -11.77 1.45
C ASN A 104 -8.54 -10.40 2.16
N PRO A 105 -7.42 -9.63 2.19
CA PRO A 105 -7.40 -8.28 2.72
C PRO A 105 -8.27 -7.32 1.88
N PRO A 106 -8.87 -6.28 2.48
CA PRO A 106 -9.61 -5.26 1.73
C PRO A 106 -8.73 -4.51 0.72
N VAL A 107 -9.30 -4.08 -0.40
CA VAL A 107 -8.54 -3.34 -1.44
C VAL A 107 -7.90 -2.05 -0.89
N TYR A 108 -8.59 -1.33 0.00
CA TYR A 108 -8.03 -0.12 0.63
C TYR A 108 -6.85 -0.41 1.58
N ILE A 109 -6.81 -1.60 2.19
CA ILE A 109 -5.65 -2.06 2.98
C ILE A 109 -4.48 -2.39 2.05
N VAL A 110 -4.73 -3.08 0.93
CA VAL A 110 -3.71 -3.41 -0.08
C VAL A 110 -3.11 -2.15 -0.71
N ALA A 111 -3.94 -1.13 -0.93
CA ALA A 111 -3.54 0.17 -1.47
C ALA A 111 -2.90 1.12 -0.42
N SER A 112 -2.96 0.79 0.88
CA SER A 112 -2.45 1.68 1.94
C SER A 112 -0.92 1.67 1.99
N PRO A 113 -0.23 2.83 1.93
CA PRO A 113 1.22 2.92 2.07
C PRO A 113 1.75 2.30 3.38
N ARG A 114 0.93 2.30 4.44
CA ARG A 114 1.25 1.68 5.75
C ARG A 114 1.52 0.17 5.66
N PHE A 115 0.96 -0.50 4.66
CA PHE A 115 1.13 -1.93 4.40
C PHE A 115 1.89 -2.22 3.11
N GLN A 116 2.68 -1.25 2.62
CA GLN A 116 3.52 -1.43 1.45
C GLN A 116 5.00 -1.33 1.80
N LYS A 117 5.80 -2.15 1.13
CA LYS A 117 7.25 -2.11 1.13
C LYS A 117 7.70 -1.96 -0.32
N ASP A 118 8.51 -0.94 -0.60
CA ASP A 118 8.97 -0.60 -1.94
C ASP A 118 7.81 -0.43 -2.95
N GLY A 119 6.67 0.09 -2.48
CA GLY A 119 5.43 0.28 -3.25
C GLY A 119 4.59 -1.00 -3.47
N VAL A 120 4.99 -2.14 -2.92
CA VAL A 120 4.30 -3.44 -3.06
C VAL A 120 3.70 -3.86 -1.72
N PHE A 121 2.48 -4.40 -1.72
CA PHE A 121 1.80 -4.81 -0.49
C PHE A 121 2.56 -5.90 0.28
N ASP A 122 3.00 -5.58 1.49
CA ASP A 122 3.66 -6.51 2.41
C ASP A 122 2.62 -7.20 3.30
N ARG A 123 2.27 -8.44 2.91
CA ARG A 123 1.32 -9.26 3.67
C ARG A 123 1.82 -9.58 5.08
N ALA A 124 3.12 -9.70 5.32
CA ALA A 124 3.63 -10.01 6.65
C ALA A 124 3.42 -8.82 7.61
N LEU A 125 3.66 -7.60 7.12
CA LEU A 125 3.40 -6.36 7.86
C LEU A 125 1.91 -6.21 8.23
N PHE A 126 0.99 -6.46 7.29
CA PHE A 126 -0.44 -6.45 7.58
C PHE A 126 -0.85 -7.54 8.59
N VAL A 127 -0.33 -8.77 8.44
CA VAL A 127 -0.62 -9.88 9.37
C VAL A 127 -0.03 -9.65 10.76
N GLN A 128 1.08 -8.92 10.86
CA GLN A 128 1.62 -8.44 12.14
C GLN A 128 0.69 -7.39 12.77
N ALA A 129 0.18 -6.44 11.98
CA ALA A 129 -0.79 -5.45 12.46
C ALA A 129 -2.07 -6.13 12.98
N LEU A 130 -2.64 -7.09 12.25
CA LEU A 130 -3.82 -7.86 12.71
C LEU A 130 -3.64 -8.57 14.07
N LYS A 131 -2.40 -8.84 14.50
CA LYS A 131 -2.09 -9.50 15.78
C LYS A 131 -1.82 -8.53 16.93
N TYR A 132 -1.16 -7.41 16.64
CA TYR A 132 -0.59 -6.53 17.68
C TYR A 132 -1.14 -5.11 17.67
N ASP A 133 -1.75 -4.67 16.57
CA ASP A 133 -2.24 -3.31 16.38
C ASP A 133 -3.65 -3.14 16.97
N GLN A 134 -3.74 -2.30 18.00
CA GLN A 134 -5.00 -1.97 18.69
C GLN A 134 -5.58 -0.63 18.22
N SER A 135 -5.07 -0.05 17.12
CA SER A 135 -5.67 1.15 16.53
C SER A 135 -7.09 0.87 16.03
N GLU A 136 -7.95 1.88 16.17
CA GLU A 136 -9.36 1.77 15.80
C GLU A 136 -9.55 1.50 14.29
N GLU A 137 -8.61 1.91 13.44
CA GLU A 137 -8.54 1.51 12.03
C GLU A 137 -8.54 -0.02 11.87
N ILE A 138 -7.57 -0.71 12.47
CA ILE A 138 -7.44 -2.17 12.38
C ILE A 138 -8.59 -2.89 13.09
N GLN A 139 -9.00 -2.39 14.26
CA GLN A 139 -10.12 -2.98 14.99
C GLN A 139 -11.45 -2.82 14.24
N ALA A 140 -11.67 -1.72 13.51
CA ALA A 140 -12.82 -1.56 12.64
C ALA A 140 -12.84 -2.60 11.49
N VAL A 141 -11.70 -2.85 10.83
CA VAL A 141 -11.60 -3.89 9.78
C VAL A 141 -11.90 -5.28 10.33
N ILE A 142 -11.34 -5.63 11.50
CA ILE A 142 -11.59 -6.91 12.17
C ILE A 142 -13.08 -7.07 12.52
N ARG A 143 -13.71 -6.04 13.08
CA ARG A 143 -15.16 -6.05 13.38
C ARG A 143 -16.00 -6.15 12.11
N GLN A 144 -15.66 -5.42 11.03
CA GLN A 144 -16.35 -5.52 9.74
C GLN A 144 -16.33 -6.95 9.19
N TYR A 145 -15.19 -7.65 9.29
CA TYR A 145 -15.09 -9.03 8.80
C TYR A 145 -15.84 -10.03 9.68
N ARG A 146 -15.73 -9.87 11.01
CA ARG A 146 -16.41 -10.71 12.01
C ARG A 146 -17.93 -10.55 11.96
N ASP A 147 -18.44 -9.32 11.87
CA ASP A 147 -19.85 -9.01 12.07
C ASP A 147 -20.65 -9.04 10.75
N TYR A 148 -19.99 -8.88 9.60
CA TYR A 148 -20.64 -8.87 8.28
C TYR A 148 -19.98 -9.79 7.26
N TYR A 149 -18.69 -9.64 6.93
CA TYR A 149 -18.12 -10.35 5.76
C TYR A 149 -18.23 -11.88 5.88
N VAL A 150 -17.75 -12.45 7.00
CA VAL A 150 -17.78 -13.90 7.25
C VAL A 150 -19.22 -14.41 7.48
N PRO A 151 -20.08 -13.73 8.28
CA PRO A 151 -21.50 -14.08 8.38
C PRO A 151 -22.26 -14.04 7.05
N ILE A 152 -22.01 -13.06 6.17
CA ILE A 152 -22.62 -12.97 4.84
C ILE A 152 -22.16 -14.13 3.96
N ALA A 153 -20.86 -14.45 3.93
CA ALA A 153 -20.36 -15.61 3.19
C ALA A 153 -21.01 -16.93 3.66
N LYS A 154 -21.16 -17.11 4.97
CA LYS A 154 -21.90 -18.24 5.55
C LYS A 154 -23.39 -18.20 5.17
N LEU A 155 -24.02 -17.03 5.17
CA LEU A 155 -25.43 -16.84 4.80
C LEU A 155 -25.67 -17.21 3.33
N LYS A 156 -24.82 -16.75 2.41
CA LYS A 156 -24.88 -17.12 0.98
C LYS A 156 -24.95 -18.65 0.80
N GLN A 157 -24.04 -19.37 1.44
CA GLN A 157 -24.05 -20.84 1.43
C GLN A 157 -25.32 -21.46 2.05
N LYS A 158 -25.88 -20.89 3.12
CA LYS A 158 -27.11 -21.40 3.75
C LYS A 158 -28.33 -21.17 2.85
N LEU A 159 -28.45 -19.99 2.22
CA LEU A 159 -29.53 -19.64 1.29
C LEU A 159 -29.53 -20.57 0.08
N ILE A 160 -28.38 -20.74 -0.57
CA ILE A 160 -28.19 -21.70 -1.67
C ILE A 160 -28.66 -23.11 -1.28
N ARG A 161 -28.25 -23.59 -0.10
CA ARG A 161 -28.53 -24.96 0.36
C ARG A 161 -29.96 -25.21 0.81
N LYS A 162 -30.68 -24.17 1.29
CA LYS A 162 -31.97 -24.32 1.98
C LYS A 162 -33.16 -23.66 1.27
N GLU A 163 -32.94 -22.63 0.45
CA GLU A 163 -34.02 -21.79 -0.07
C GLU A 163 -33.97 -21.57 -1.58
N LEU A 164 -32.79 -21.30 -2.14
CA LEU A 164 -32.68 -20.84 -3.54
C LEU A 164 -32.64 -21.98 -4.56
N MET A 165 -31.96 -23.10 -4.27
CA MET A 165 -31.81 -24.19 -5.23
C MET A 165 -33.06 -25.07 -5.30
N THR A 166 -33.84 -24.94 -6.36
CA THR A 166 -35.04 -25.76 -6.57
C THR A 166 -34.72 -27.17 -7.08
N SER A 167 -35.71 -28.06 -7.08
CA SER A 167 -35.61 -29.39 -7.71
C SER A 167 -35.30 -29.32 -9.21
N ARG A 168 -35.72 -28.24 -9.91
CA ARG A 168 -35.40 -28.02 -11.33
C ARG A 168 -33.92 -27.66 -11.48
N ASP A 169 -33.41 -26.77 -10.65
CA ASP A 169 -32.00 -26.34 -10.69
C ASP A 169 -31.07 -27.50 -10.32
N LYS A 170 -31.42 -28.26 -9.29
CA LYS A 170 -30.71 -29.48 -8.92
C LYS A 170 -30.61 -30.49 -10.08
N LYS A 171 -31.68 -30.63 -10.88
CA LYS A 171 -31.67 -31.47 -12.08
C LYS A 171 -30.80 -30.85 -13.19
N LEU A 172 -30.90 -29.54 -13.41
CA LEU A 172 -30.12 -28.81 -14.42
C LEU A 172 -28.61 -28.90 -14.14
N ILE A 173 -28.16 -28.53 -12.94
CA ILE A 173 -26.74 -28.57 -12.56
C ILE A 173 -26.21 -30.01 -12.55
N LYS A 174 -27.02 -31.00 -12.11
CA LYS A 174 -26.64 -32.41 -12.24
C LYS A 174 -26.50 -32.84 -13.71
N ASN A 175 -27.36 -32.37 -14.61
CA ASN A 175 -27.24 -32.64 -16.03
C ASN A 175 -25.95 -32.03 -16.61
N VAL A 176 -25.63 -30.76 -16.28
CA VAL A 176 -24.36 -30.12 -16.70
C VAL A 176 -23.14 -30.89 -16.19
N LEU A 177 -23.13 -31.27 -14.91
CA LEU A 177 -21.99 -31.98 -14.30
C LEU A 177 -21.79 -33.40 -14.83
N ASN A 178 -22.87 -34.05 -15.27
CA ASN A 178 -22.82 -35.36 -15.92
C ASN A 178 -22.71 -35.27 -17.45
N ALA A 179 -22.65 -34.07 -18.03
CA ALA A 179 -22.60 -33.88 -19.47
C ALA A 179 -21.25 -34.31 -20.06
N VAL A 180 -21.35 -34.97 -21.21
CA VAL A 180 -20.26 -35.26 -22.13
C VAL A 180 -20.67 -34.67 -23.46
N VAL A 181 -19.93 -33.68 -23.95
CA VAL A 181 -20.34 -32.86 -25.08
C VAL A 181 -19.37 -32.95 -26.24
N ASP A 182 -19.95 -32.89 -27.44
CA ASP A 182 -19.20 -32.63 -28.66
C ASP A 182 -19.47 -31.16 -29.02
N LEU A 183 -18.41 -30.35 -29.19
CA LEU A 183 -18.49 -28.91 -29.42
C LEU A 183 -17.49 -28.44 -30.48
N GLU A 184 -17.83 -27.38 -31.20
CA GLU A 184 -16.89 -26.68 -32.08
C GLU A 184 -16.34 -25.46 -31.32
N LEU A 185 -15.03 -25.43 -31.08
CA LEU A 185 -14.36 -24.31 -30.44
C LEU A 185 -13.79 -23.39 -31.51
N ILE A 186 -14.40 -22.21 -31.67
CA ILE A 186 -13.88 -21.15 -32.52
C ILE A 186 -12.95 -20.28 -31.67
N SER A 187 -11.77 -19.96 -32.17
CA SER A 187 -10.82 -19.02 -31.53
C SER A 187 -10.37 -17.97 -32.54
N ILE A 188 -10.51 -16.69 -32.18
CA ILE A 188 -10.07 -15.53 -32.96
C ILE A 188 -8.81 -14.98 -32.29
N ASP A 189 -7.77 -14.71 -33.08
CA ASP A 189 -6.54 -14.03 -32.64
C ASP A 189 -6.58 -12.54 -32.99
N PRO A 190 -6.82 -11.64 -32.01
CA PRO A 190 -6.84 -10.21 -32.26
C PRO A 190 -5.51 -9.67 -32.83
N SER A 191 -4.38 -10.33 -32.58
CA SER A 191 -3.08 -9.83 -33.06
C SER A 191 -2.90 -9.98 -34.58
N LEU A 192 -3.69 -10.85 -35.22
CA LEU A 192 -3.71 -11.06 -36.67
C LEU A 192 -4.70 -10.15 -37.41
N LYS A 193 -5.55 -9.41 -36.68
CA LYS A 193 -6.61 -8.59 -37.28
C LYS A 193 -6.06 -7.25 -37.77
N GLU A 194 -6.24 -6.98 -39.06
CA GLU A 194 -5.77 -5.74 -39.68
C GLU A 194 -6.56 -4.53 -39.15
N VAL A 195 -5.84 -3.54 -38.62
CA VAL A 195 -6.42 -2.28 -38.13
C VAL A 195 -5.56 -1.10 -38.55
N SER A 196 -6.17 -0.15 -39.26
CA SER A 196 -5.56 1.15 -39.56
C SER A 196 -5.72 2.11 -38.36
N ILE A 197 -4.60 2.71 -37.94
CA ILE A 197 -4.54 3.74 -36.90
C ILE A 197 -4.14 5.06 -37.57
N LYS A 198 -5.02 6.05 -37.51
CA LYS A 198 -4.71 7.37 -38.06
C LYS A 198 -3.87 8.21 -37.08
N ASP A 199 -3.20 9.22 -37.62
CA ASP A 199 -2.29 10.07 -36.85
C ASP A 199 -3.05 10.93 -35.82
N GLU A 200 -4.30 11.32 -36.11
CA GLU A 200 -5.14 12.05 -35.16
C GLU A 200 -5.48 11.19 -33.93
N GLU A 201 -5.52 9.85 -34.07
CA GLU A 201 -5.77 8.94 -32.96
C GLU A 201 -4.55 8.78 -32.05
N VAL A 202 -3.35 8.80 -32.65
CA VAL A 202 -2.07 8.83 -31.92
C VAL A 202 -1.97 10.11 -31.11
N GLN A 203 -2.26 11.26 -31.75
CA GLN A 203 -2.27 12.56 -31.09
C GLN A 203 -3.32 12.63 -29.96
N PHE A 204 -4.55 12.18 -30.22
CA PHE A 204 -5.60 12.13 -29.21
C PHE A 204 -5.24 11.25 -28.01
N TYR A 205 -4.63 10.08 -28.23
CA TYR A 205 -4.16 9.23 -27.13
C TYR A 205 -3.04 9.91 -26.32
N TYR A 206 -2.09 10.56 -27.00
CA TYR A 206 -1.00 11.31 -26.38
C TYR A 206 -1.50 12.45 -25.49
N ASP A 207 -2.49 13.21 -25.95
CA ASP A 207 -3.04 14.36 -25.21
C ASP A 207 -4.01 13.96 -24.09
N THR A 208 -4.74 12.86 -24.22
CA THR A 208 -5.63 12.35 -23.18
C THR A 208 -4.93 11.51 -22.11
N ASN A 209 -3.66 11.11 -22.31
CA ASN A 209 -2.88 10.29 -21.37
C ASN A 209 -1.56 10.96 -20.93
N PRO A 210 -1.55 12.25 -20.51
CA PRO A 210 -0.31 13.01 -20.33
C PRO A 210 0.65 12.37 -19.31
N GLY A 211 0.13 11.78 -18.23
CA GLY A 211 0.94 11.11 -17.21
C GLY A 211 1.70 9.87 -17.69
N LYS A 212 1.25 9.18 -18.75
CA LYS A 212 1.97 8.01 -19.32
C LYS A 212 3.22 8.40 -20.10
N PHE A 213 3.33 9.68 -20.47
CA PHE A 213 4.43 10.21 -21.29
C PHE A 213 5.24 11.26 -20.54
N ALA A 214 4.99 11.45 -19.24
CA ALA A 214 5.77 12.34 -18.40
C ALA A 214 7.25 11.90 -18.34
N LEU A 215 8.15 12.86 -18.49
CA LEU A 215 9.54 12.73 -18.10
C LEU A 215 9.65 12.96 -16.60
N GLU A 216 10.49 12.19 -15.91
CA GLU A 216 10.83 12.50 -14.53
C GLU A 216 11.47 13.90 -14.45
N PRO A 217 10.94 14.81 -13.62
CA PRO A 217 11.54 16.12 -13.46
C PRO A 217 12.92 15.96 -12.80
N LYS A 218 13.86 16.82 -13.22
CA LYS A 218 15.26 16.79 -12.78
C LYS A 218 15.74 18.20 -12.49
N TYR A 219 16.73 18.31 -11.61
CA TYR A 219 17.34 19.59 -11.29
C TYR A 219 18.87 19.47 -11.18
N SER A 220 19.52 20.62 -11.22
CA SER A 220 20.96 20.74 -11.00
C SER A 220 21.21 21.77 -9.90
N VAL A 221 22.21 21.54 -9.06
CA VAL A 221 22.60 22.44 -7.97
C VAL A 221 24.09 22.71 -7.99
N ALA A 222 24.47 23.91 -7.58
CA ALA A 222 25.80 24.22 -7.07
C ALA A 222 25.69 24.25 -5.54
N TYR A 223 26.63 23.65 -4.81
CA TYR A 223 26.64 23.67 -3.35
C TYR A 223 28.05 23.77 -2.75
N GLY A 224 28.20 24.44 -1.61
CA GLY A 224 29.45 24.61 -0.89
C GLY A 224 29.23 24.75 0.62
N TYR A 225 30.30 24.74 1.41
CA TYR A 225 30.21 24.82 2.88
C TYR A 225 30.88 26.08 3.43
N LEU A 226 30.07 26.94 4.04
CA LEU A 226 30.56 28.06 4.84
C LEU A 226 30.98 27.53 6.22
N ARG A 227 32.29 27.37 6.43
CA ARG A 227 32.85 26.80 7.66
C ARG A 227 32.52 27.62 8.92
N LEU A 228 32.43 26.90 10.03
CA LEU A 228 32.29 27.42 11.38
C LEU A 228 33.22 26.62 12.30
N ASP A 229 34.13 27.33 12.96
CA ASP A 229 35.00 26.76 13.99
C ASP A 229 34.28 26.71 15.34
N ALA A 230 34.72 25.80 16.21
CA ALA A 230 34.22 25.69 17.58
C ALA A 230 34.62 26.90 18.43
N SER A 231 33.75 27.34 19.35
CA SER A 231 34.06 28.44 20.27
C SER A 231 35.02 28.02 21.40
N GLU A 232 35.52 28.99 22.18
CA GLU A 232 36.33 28.69 23.38
C GLU A 232 35.52 27.89 24.42
N GLU A 233 34.21 28.14 24.52
CA GLU A 233 33.29 27.37 25.35
C GLU A 233 33.11 25.95 24.82
N ASP A 234 32.96 25.75 23.51
CA ASP A 234 32.88 24.43 22.89
C ASP A 234 34.15 23.60 23.11
N ILE A 235 35.32 24.23 22.97
CA ILE A 235 36.63 23.62 23.24
C ILE A 235 36.73 23.24 24.74
N SER A 236 36.26 24.11 25.63
CA SER A 236 36.25 23.85 27.08
C SER A 236 35.31 22.70 27.46
N LEU A 237 34.13 22.62 26.85
CA LEU A 237 33.20 21.50 26.99
C LEU A 237 33.79 20.21 26.41
N CYS A 238 34.48 20.28 25.27
CA CYS A 238 35.20 19.14 24.68
C CYS A 238 36.28 18.61 25.64
N GLN A 239 37.06 19.50 26.28
CA GLN A 239 38.04 19.14 27.29
C GLN A 239 37.38 18.45 28.51
N ALA A 240 36.29 18.99 29.06
CA ALA A 240 35.59 18.38 30.18
C ALA A 240 35.02 16.97 29.86
N HIS A 241 34.57 16.76 28.62
CA HIS A 241 34.19 15.43 28.14
C HIS A 241 35.40 14.49 27.98
N ALA A 242 36.54 15.01 27.54
CA ALA A 242 37.78 14.24 27.45
C ALA A 242 38.28 13.80 28.84
N ASP A 243 38.21 14.68 29.84
CA ASP A 243 38.56 14.36 31.23
C ASP A 243 37.61 13.29 31.80
N THR A 244 36.32 13.36 31.47
CA THR A 244 35.33 12.33 31.83
C THR A 244 35.65 10.98 31.20
N LEU A 245 35.98 10.95 29.90
CA LEU A 245 36.39 9.73 29.20
C LEU A 245 37.68 9.16 29.81
N TYR A 246 38.68 10.00 30.08
CA TYR A 246 39.93 9.60 30.74
C TYR A 246 39.70 8.94 32.10
N GLN A 247 38.80 9.48 32.94
CA GLN A 247 38.45 8.86 34.22
C GLN A 247 37.77 7.49 34.06
N LEU A 248 36.97 7.27 33.01
CA LEU A 248 36.34 5.97 32.73
C LEU A 248 37.37 4.95 32.23
N LEU A 249 38.29 5.38 31.37
CA LEU A 249 39.38 4.56 30.82
C LEU A 249 40.36 4.12 31.91
N GLN A 250 40.73 5.02 32.84
CA GLN A 250 41.54 4.70 34.03
C GLN A 250 40.86 3.70 34.97
N LYS A 251 39.52 3.62 34.96
CA LYS A 251 38.74 2.61 35.70
C LYS A 251 38.58 1.28 34.95
N GLY A 252 39.24 1.11 33.79
CA GLY A 252 39.21 -0.12 33.01
C GLY A 252 38.01 -0.29 32.07
N ALA A 253 37.29 0.80 31.74
CA ALA A 253 36.26 0.75 30.71
C ALA A 253 36.86 0.46 29.33
N ASP A 254 36.20 -0.39 28.54
CA ASP A 254 36.61 -0.69 27.16
C ASP A 254 36.38 0.54 26.24
N PRO A 255 37.44 1.08 25.59
CA PRO A 255 37.31 2.17 24.63
C PRO A 255 36.29 1.90 23.51
N ALA A 256 36.20 0.66 23.03
CA ALA A 256 35.30 0.30 21.94
C ALA A 256 33.83 0.37 22.35
N GLU A 257 33.51 0.03 23.60
CA GLU A 257 32.16 0.14 24.17
C GLU A 257 31.80 1.56 24.61
N LEU A 258 32.79 2.40 24.94
CA LEU A 258 32.55 3.82 25.17
C LEU A 258 32.11 4.53 23.87
N ILE A 259 32.83 4.34 22.77
CA ILE A 259 32.58 5.04 21.50
C ILE A 259 31.22 4.64 20.87
N LYS A 260 30.75 3.42 21.10
CA LYS A 260 29.42 2.96 20.61
C LYS A 260 28.23 3.65 21.26
N LYS A 261 28.38 4.31 22.42
CA LYS A 261 27.26 4.98 23.09
C LYS A 261 26.86 6.24 22.30
N PRO A 262 25.55 6.50 22.09
CA PRO A 262 25.08 7.66 21.32
C PRO A 262 25.75 8.97 21.76
N THR A 263 25.75 9.29 23.05
CA THR A 263 26.34 10.51 23.64
C THR A 263 27.81 10.78 23.26
N TYR A 264 28.59 9.76 22.90
CA TYR A 264 29.97 9.91 22.41
C TYR A 264 30.07 9.79 20.88
N LYS A 265 29.23 8.96 20.26
CA LYS A 265 29.10 8.88 18.80
C LYS A 265 28.66 10.21 18.19
N ASP A 266 27.70 10.88 18.81
CA ASP A 266 27.13 12.18 18.39
C ASP A 266 28.16 13.32 18.50
N ARG A 267 29.30 13.09 19.18
CA ARG A 267 30.46 13.99 19.24
C ARG A 267 31.64 13.52 18.36
N GLN A 268 31.38 12.59 17.45
CA GLN A 268 32.35 12.03 16.50
C GLN A 268 33.65 11.51 17.17
N VAL A 269 33.55 10.95 18.38
CA VAL A 269 34.70 10.37 19.09
C VAL A 269 35.20 9.15 18.31
N SER A 270 36.50 9.10 18.04
CA SER A 270 37.14 8.04 17.24
C SER A 270 38.31 7.39 17.97
N TRP A 271 38.59 6.13 17.63
CA TRP A 271 39.74 5.36 18.12
C TRP A 271 40.65 4.98 16.94
N ALA A 272 41.92 5.33 17.02
CA ALA A 272 42.93 4.98 16.03
C ALA A 272 44.14 4.34 16.71
N GLN A 273 44.77 3.35 16.06
CA GLN A 273 46.01 2.74 16.53
C GLN A 273 47.14 3.13 15.58
N SER A 274 48.31 3.50 16.11
CA SER A 274 49.48 3.84 15.28
C SER A 274 50.10 2.60 14.61
N GLY A 275 49.89 1.42 15.20
CA GLY A 275 50.72 0.25 14.93
C GLY A 275 52.16 0.44 15.42
N PHE A 276 53.04 -0.51 15.09
CA PHE A 276 54.46 -0.41 15.43
C PHE A 276 55.18 0.58 14.51
N MET A 277 55.59 1.73 15.07
CA MET A 277 56.44 2.72 14.41
C MET A 277 57.81 2.80 15.10
N ARG A 278 58.84 3.29 14.40
CA ARG A 278 60.16 3.52 15.01
C ARG A 278 60.09 4.73 15.93
N ILE A 279 60.82 4.68 17.03
CA ILE A 279 60.94 5.80 17.98
C ILE A 279 61.52 7.06 17.31
N SER A 280 62.39 6.90 16.30
CA SER A 280 62.96 8.00 15.51
C SER A 280 61.93 8.79 14.70
N ASP A 281 60.77 8.19 14.41
CA ASP A 281 59.80 8.70 13.45
C ASP A 281 58.58 9.30 14.18
N MET A 282 58.66 9.43 15.51
CA MET A 282 57.60 9.86 16.41
C MET A 282 57.81 11.32 16.87
N ASP A 283 56.72 12.02 17.19
CA ASP A 283 56.84 13.31 17.90
C ASP A 283 57.58 13.13 19.24
N GLN A 284 58.67 13.87 19.40
CA GLN A 284 59.58 13.74 20.53
C GLN A 284 58.94 14.14 21.87
N LYS A 285 57.95 15.06 21.88
CA LYS A 285 57.27 15.49 23.11
C LYS A 285 56.34 14.40 23.60
N LEU A 286 55.53 13.82 22.70
CA LEU A 286 54.65 12.70 23.01
C LEU A 286 55.45 11.45 23.39
N TYR A 287 56.59 11.18 22.74
CA TYR A 287 57.47 10.06 23.10
C TYR A 287 57.96 10.14 24.56
N VAL A 288 58.44 11.31 24.98
CA VAL A 288 58.90 11.55 26.36
C VAL A 288 57.78 11.33 27.38
N GLN A 289 56.53 11.65 27.05
CA GLN A 289 55.37 11.40 27.91
C GLN A 289 54.98 9.91 27.95
N LEU A 290 54.89 9.23 26.79
CA LEU A 290 54.56 7.80 26.75
C LEU A 290 55.60 6.93 27.47
N CYS A 291 56.88 7.32 27.49
CA CYS A 291 57.92 6.63 28.26
C CYS A 291 57.71 6.65 29.79
N GLN A 292 56.87 7.54 30.31
CA GLN A 292 56.61 7.68 31.76
C GLN A 292 55.48 6.76 32.26
N ILE A 293 54.75 6.12 31.35
CA ILE A 293 53.62 5.25 31.66
C ILE A 293 53.88 3.79 31.22
N LYS A 294 53.12 2.86 31.78
CA LYS A 294 53.20 1.43 31.42
C LYS A 294 52.27 1.10 30.26
N ALA A 295 52.58 0.00 29.54
CA ALA A 295 51.68 -0.58 28.57
C ALA A 295 50.28 -0.81 29.17
N GLY A 296 49.24 -0.43 28.43
CA GLY A 296 47.84 -0.42 28.85
C GLY A 296 47.38 0.86 29.57
N GLN A 297 48.28 1.76 29.99
CA GLN A 297 47.91 3.01 30.65
C GLN A 297 47.66 4.16 29.66
N TYR A 298 46.88 5.15 30.10
CA TYR A 298 46.53 6.34 29.34
C TYR A 298 47.27 7.57 29.89
N LEU A 299 47.68 8.47 29.00
CA LEU A 299 48.05 9.85 29.35
C LEU A 299 46.78 10.68 29.59
N PRO A 300 46.85 11.75 30.42
CA PRO A 300 45.77 12.74 30.52
C PRO A 300 45.40 13.34 29.16
N PRO A 301 44.17 13.86 28.98
CA PRO A 301 43.77 14.47 27.73
C PRO A 301 44.63 15.68 27.38
N TYR A 302 45.04 15.77 26.11
CA TYR A 302 45.88 16.84 25.59
C TYR A 302 45.21 17.52 24.39
N THR A 303 45.06 18.84 24.47
CA THR A 303 44.47 19.67 23.42
C THR A 303 45.46 19.88 22.28
N GLN A 304 45.03 19.57 21.07
CA GLN A 304 45.71 19.82 19.81
C GLN A 304 44.84 20.76 18.94
N PRO A 305 45.38 21.41 17.90
CA PRO A 305 44.57 22.19 16.97
C PRO A 305 43.41 21.34 16.40
N GLY A 306 42.17 21.77 16.64
CA GLY A 306 40.95 21.13 16.15
C GLY A 306 40.54 19.81 16.83
N SER A 307 41.24 19.34 17.88
CA SER A 307 40.77 18.18 18.66
C SER A 307 41.46 18.04 20.03
N THR A 308 40.80 17.38 20.97
CA THR A 308 41.43 16.86 22.19
C THR A 308 41.72 15.36 22.04
N ALA A 309 42.92 14.95 22.40
CA ALA A 309 43.42 13.58 22.24
C ALA A 309 43.73 12.91 23.59
N ILE A 310 43.45 11.61 23.71
CA ILE A 310 43.85 10.77 24.85
C ILE A 310 44.68 9.61 24.29
N HIS A 311 45.95 9.53 24.67
CA HIS A 311 46.87 8.51 24.16
C HIS A 311 47.03 7.36 25.15
N ARG A 312 47.01 6.12 24.68
CA ARG A 312 47.31 4.89 25.44
C ARG A 312 48.60 4.27 24.92
N LEU A 313 49.56 3.99 25.80
CA LEU A 313 50.70 3.17 25.40
C LEU A 313 50.25 1.72 25.22
N ASP A 314 50.38 1.14 24.03
CA ASP A 314 50.03 -0.27 23.80
C ASP A 314 51.25 -1.16 24.07
N GLN A 315 52.38 -0.88 23.42
CA GLN A 315 53.61 -1.65 23.57
C GLN A 315 54.84 -0.79 23.22
N MET A 316 55.96 -1.02 23.92
CA MET A 316 57.24 -0.37 23.65
C MET A 316 58.40 -1.36 23.71
N THR A 317 59.40 -1.14 22.87
CA THR A 317 60.65 -1.90 22.80
C THR A 317 61.83 -0.93 22.71
N LYS A 318 63.07 -1.42 22.53
CA LYS A 318 64.26 -0.57 22.39
C LYS A 318 64.27 0.34 21.14
N SER A 319 63.46 0.04 20.12
CA SER A 319 63.45 0.77 18.84
C SER A 319 62.07 1.04 18.25
N MET A 320 61.05 0.28 18.66
CA MET A 320 59.67 0.40 18.18
C MET A 320 58.71 0.71 19.32
N ILE A 321 57.69 1.51 19.02
CA ILE A 321 56.58 1.87 19.91
C ILE A 321 55.25 1.71 19.16
N SER A 322 54.19 1.33 19.88
CA SER A 322 52.80 1.32 19.41
C SER A 322 51.94 1.98 20.46
N TYR A 323 51.05 2.87 20.02
CA TYR A 323 50.09 3.55 20.89
C TYR A 323 48.74 3.71 20.19
N SER A 324 47.71 3.83 21.00
CA SER A 324 46.35 4.09 20.53
C SER A 324 45.91 5.49 20.96
N THR A 325 45.03 6.11 20.18
CA THR A 325 44.56 7.47 20.39
C THR A 325 43.05 7.51 20.31
N ILE A 326 42.41 8.03 21.36
CA ILE A 326 41.04 8.53 21.29
C ILE A 326 41.13 9.98 20.83
N LYS A 327 40.45 10.32 19.74
CA LYS A 327 40.36 11.69 19.22
C LYS A 327 38.93 12.19 19.36
N ILE A 328 38.80 13.38 19.94
CA ILE A 328 37.53 14.09 20.13
C ILE A 328 37.65 15.41 19.37
N PRO A 329 36.99 15.59 18.21
CA PRO A 329 37.12 16.82 17.43
C PRO A 329 36.53 18.03 18.18
N HIS A 330 37.08 19.21 17.90
CA HIS A 330 36.48 20.48 18.31
C HIS A 330 35.41 20.85 17.28
N LEU A 331 34.15 20.55 17.59
CA LEU A 331 32.99 20.86 16.76
C LEU A 331 32.16 21.96 17.46
N PRO A 332 31.57 22.90 16.71
CA PRO A 332 30.73 23.94 17.28
C PRO A 332 29.46 23.34 17.91
N GLY A 333 29.11 23.82 19.10
CA GLY A 333 27.88 23.46 19.79
C GLY A 333 26.66 24.19 19.24
N SER A 334 25.47 23.80 19.70
CA SER A 334 24.20 24.41 19.24
C SER A 334 24.16 25.92 19.44
N GLU A 335 24.66 26.44 20.56
CA GLU A 335 24.70 27.89 20.82
C GLU A 335 25.64 28.65 19.86
N THR A 336 26.77 28.04 19.49
CA THR A 336 27.71 28.59 18.51
C THR A 336 27.10 28.58 17.10
N VAL A 337 26.42 27.50 16.72
CA VAL A 337 25.65 27.41 15.47
C VAL A 337 24.52 28.45 15.45
N ASP A 338 23.70 28.54 16.50
CA ASP A 338 22.57 29.49 16.58
C ASP A 338 23.03 30.95 16.48
N ARG A 339 24.17 31.30 17.11
CA ARG A 339 24.80 32.62 16.97
C ARG A 339 25.28 32.91 15.54
N ASP A 340 25.81 31.90 14.86
CA ASP A 340 26.36 32.04 13.50
C ASP A 340 25.28 32.01 12.40
N LYS A 341 24.07 31.53 12.72
CA LYS A 341 22.96 31.41 11.76
C LYS A 341 22.67 32.72 10.99
N ALA A 342 22.84 33.87 11.63
CA ALA A 342 22.67 35.17 10.97
C ALA A 342 23.68 35.40 9.83
N ARG A 343 24.95 34.98 10.00
CA ARG A 343 25.98 35.04 8.94
C ARG A 343 25.63 34.11 7.79
N ALA A 344 25.23 32.88 8.10
CA ALA A 344 24.80 31.91 7.08
C ALA A 344 23.64 32.43 6.23
N LEU A 345 22.60 32.99 6.87
CA LEU A 345 21.47 33.62 6.18
C LEU A 345 21.90 34.79 5.28
N GLN A 346 22.81 35.65 5.74
CA GLN A 346 23.38 36.73 4.92
C GLN A 346 24.16 36.19 3.72
N SER A 347 24.96 35.13 3.90
CA SER A 347 25.66 34.46 2.80
C SER A 347 24.70 33.81 1.79
N ALA A 348 23.55 33.30 2.23
CA ALA A 348 22.50 32.81 1.34
C ALA A 348 21.82 33.93 0.55
N MET A 349 21.55 35.07 1.18
CA MET A 349 21.01 36.26 0.48
C MET A 349 22.00 36.79 -0.56
N LEU A 350 23.31 36.76 -0.25
CA LEU A 350 24.36 37.09 -1.22
C LEU A 350 24.31 36.10 -2.41
N LEU A 351 24.28 34.79 -2.12
CA LEU A 351 24.20 33.73 -3.12
C LEU A 351 22.97 33.85 -4.04
N GLU A 352 21.80 34.21 -3.50
CA GLU A 352 20.60 34.47 -4.30
C GLU A 352 20.73 35.74 -5.16
N THR A 353 21.46 36.75 -4.68
CA THR A 353 21.62 38.05 -5.35
C THR A 353 22.67 38.03 -6.48
N ILE A 354 23.83 37.41 -6.27
CA ILE A 354 24.97 37.46 -7.21
C ILE A 354 25.29 36.13 -7.89
N GLY A 355 24.68 35.01 -7.44
CA GLY A 355 24.93 33.68 -7.97
C GLY A 355 26.23 33.04 -7.45
N TYR A 356 26.34 31.71 -7.61
CA TYR A 356 27.44 30.94 -7.02
C TYR A 356 28.82 31.41 -7.49
N GLU A 357 29.02 31.69 -8.78
CA GLU A 357 30.32 32.06 -9.37
C GLU A 357 30.89 33.34 -8.76
N ALA A 358 30.05 34.35 -8.49
CA ALA A 358 30.50 35.57 -7.82
C ALA A 358 30.63 35.37 -6.30
N THR A 359 29.79 34.52 -5.71
CA THR A 359 29.85 34.19 -4.27
C THR A 359 31.12 33.41 -3.89
N GLU A 360 31.65 32.57 -4.79
CA GLU A 360 32.96 31.91 -4.62
C GLU A 360 34.07 32.94 -4.39
N HIS A 361 34.07 34.04 -5.15
CA HIS A 361 35.06 35.11 -5.02
C HIS A 361 34.85 36.00 -3.79
N GLU A 362 33.61 36.37 -3.47
CA GLU A 362 33.30 37.26 -2.34
C GLU A 362 33.49 36.59 -0.97
N LEU A 363 33.30 35.26 -0.87
CA LEU A 363 33.37 34.52 0.40
C LEU A 363 34.59 33.58 0.52
N ASP A 364 35.47 33.52 -0.48
CA ASP A 364 36.58 32.55 -0.60
C ASP A 364 36.08 31.09 -0.42
N LEU A 365 35.01 30.75 -1.13
CA LEU A 365 34.34 29.45 -1.08
C LEU A 365 34.52 28.68 -2.40
N GLN A 366 34.33 27.37 -2.34
CA GLN A 366 34.27 26.49 -3.52
C GLN A 366 32.92 25.79 -3.58
N PHE A 367 32.26 25.88 -4.73
CA PHE A 367 30.99 25.23 -5.02
C PHE A 367 31.19 24.01 -5.94
N THR A 368 30.61 22.87 -5.54
CA THR A 368 30.53 21.67 -6.36
C THR A 368 29.22 21.65 -7.14
N ILE A 369 29.28 21.40 -8.46
CA ILE A 369 28.09 21.32 -9.31
C ILE A 369 27.65 19.87 -9.48
N LYS A 370 26.42 19.54 -9.05
CA LYS A 370 25.77 18.26 -9.30
C LYS A 370 24.58 18.44 -10.26
N LYS A 371 24.55 17.65 -11.34
CA LYS A 371 23.58 17.78 -12.45
C LYS A 371 22.61 16.60 -12.52
N ASN A 372 21.46 16.82 -13.15
CA ASN A 372 20.47 15.79 -13.50
C ASN A 372 19.92 14.97 -12.30
N ILE A 373 19.81 15.59 -11.12
CA ILE A 373 19.27 14.99 -9.90
C ILE A 373 17.77 14.72 -10.09
N PRO A 374 17.29 13.46 -10.02
CA PRO A 374 15.86 13.15 -10.05
C PRO A 374 15.13 13.66 -8.81
N PHE A 375 13.92 14.21 -8.97
CA PHE A 375 13.10 14.71 -7.86
C PHE A 375 12.73 13.62 -6.83
N ASN A 376 12.72 12.35 -7.25
CA ASN A 376 12.42 11.17 -6.43
C ASN A 376 13.67 10.43 -5.93
N SER A 377 14.88 10.93 -6.24
CA SER A 377 16.11 10.32 -5.71
C SER A 377 16.28 10.71 -4.25
N GLN A 378 16.65 9.74 -3.39
CA GLN A 378 17.14 10.04 -2.06
C GLN A 378 18.28 11.06 -2.21
N TRP A 379 18.20 12.20 -1.52
CA TRP A 379 19.17 13.29 -1.61
C TRP A 379 20.62 12.80 -1.51
N GLN A 380 21.30 12.73 -2.66
CA GLN A 380 22.69 12.27 -2.81
C GLN A 380 23.69 13.45 -2.79
N LEU A 381 23.46 14.47 -1.97
CA LEU A 381 24.61 15.26 -1.50
C LEU A 381 25.22 14.47 -0.33
N ASP A 382 26.53 14.52 -0.16
CA ASP A 382 27.25 13.80 0.90
C ASP A 382 27.03 14.50 2.26
N THR A 383 25.76 14.45 2.72
CA THR A 383 25.21 15.11 3.91
C THR A 383 24.16 14.19 4.56
N PRO A 384 24.54 13.35 5.54
CA PRO A 384 23.61 12.41 6.18
C PRO A 384 22.61 13.10 7.12
N ASP A 385 23.07 14.06 7.92
CA ASP A 385 22.41 14.45 9.17
C ASP A 385 21.40 15.61 9.05
N ASN A 386 21.47 16.40 7.97
CA ASN A 386 20.69 17.64 7.86
C ASN A 386 20.48 18.02 6.39
N ARG A 387 19.23 18.26 6.00
CA ARG A 387 18.83 18.60 4.61
C ARG A 387 17.85 19.76 4.61
N PRO A 388 17.81 20.58 3.54
CA PRO A 388 16.67 21.45 3.28
C PRO A 388 15.37 20.65 3.27
N ASN A 389 14.24 21.26 3.64
CA ASN A 389 12.94 20.61 3.62
C ASN A 389 12.59 20.21 2.17
N GLU A 390 12.87 18.95 1.79
CA GLU A 390 12.74 18.46 0.42
C GLU A 390 11.33 18.72 -0.14
N GLU A 391 10.28 18.50 0.66
CA GLU A 391 8.88 18.69 0.23
C GLU A 391 8.52 20.15 -0.07
N GLU A 392 9.10 21.10 0.65
CA GLU A 392 8.88 22.54 0.49
C GLU A 392 9.77 23.15 -0.61
N MET A 393 11.00 22.66 -0.71
CA MET A 393 11.93 22.97 -1.78
C MET A 393 11.34 22.53 -3.14
N LEU A 394 10.79 21.32 -3.25
CA LEU A 394 10.20 20.80 -4.49
C LEU A 394 8.96 21.59 -4.94
N LYS A 395 8.23 22.23 -4.01
CA LYS A 395 7.08 23.12 -4.33
C LYS A 395 7.49 24.48 -4.88
N THR A 396 8.72 24.92 -4.64
CA THR A 396 9.21 26.28 -4.95
C THR A 396 10.41 26.31 -5.90
N LEU A 397 10.87 25.12 -6.33
CA LEU A 397 12.08 24.91 -7.12
C LEU A 397 12.04 25.67 -8.45
N ARG A 398 12.98 26.59 -8.62
CA ARG A 398 13.21 27.37 -9.84
C ARG A 398 14.71 27.59 -10.02
N LYS A 399 15.16 27.86 -11.25
CA LYS A 399 16.54 28.30 -11.49
C LYS A 399 16.83 29.58 -10.68
N GLY A 400 17.98 29.62 -10.02
CA GLY A 400 18.40 30.69 -9.11
C GLY A 400 17.94 30.52 -7.66
N TYR A 401 17.01 29.60 -7.36
CA TYR A 401 16.51 29.38 -6.00
C TYR A 401 17.62 28.94 -5.04
N VAL A 402 17.63 29.55 -3.85
CA VAL A 402 18.52 29.25 -2.73
C VAL A 402 17.64 28.84 -1.54
N PRO A 403 17.75 27.60 -1.00
CA PRO A 403 17.07 27.22 0.23
C PRO A 403 17.71 27.89 1.45
N GLU A 404 17.04 27.81 2.60
CA GLU A 404 17.65 28.19 3.88
C GLU A 404 18.90 27.31 4.15
N PRO A 405 20.04 27.90 4.56
CA PRO A 405 21.24 27.14 4.91
C PRO A 405 21.00 26.17 6.06
N VAL A 406 21.58 24.98 5.94
CA VAL A 406 21.47 23.94 6.97
C VAL A 406 22.86 23.57 7.48
N PHE A 407 23.03 23.53 8.80
CA PHE A 407 24.32 23.22 9.41
C PHE A 407 24.65 21.72 9.32
N SER A 408 25.86 21.39 8.86
CA SER A 408 26.39 20.03 8.85
C SER A 408 27.49 19.88 9.90
N TYR A 409 27.23 19.04 10.91
CA TYR A 409 28.21 18.71 11.95
C TYR A 409 29.36 17.85 11.42
N GLU A 410 29.15 17.06 10.36
CA GLU A 410 30.22 16.29 9.70
C GLU A 410 31.21 17.20 8.97
N GLN A 411 30.71 18.27 8.33
CA GLN A 411 31.52 19.21 7.54
C GLN A 411 31.98 20.45 8.34
N SER A 412 31.51 20.61 9.58
CA SER A 412 31.68 21.78 10.45
C SER A 412 31.37 23.10 9.72
N GLY A 413 30.19 23.17 9.09
CA GLY A 413 29.82 24.33 8.29
C GLY A 413 28.38 24.31 7.78
N TRP A 414 27.92 25.48 7.33
CA TRP A 414 26.61 25.66 6.71
C TRP A 414 26.64 25.28 5.24
N LEU A 415 25.73 24.39 4.83
CA LEU A 415 25.47 24.10 3.43
C LEU A 415 24.81 25.32 2.77
N LEU A 416 25.54 25.96 1.86
CA LEU A 416 25.01 26.94 0.92
C LEU A 416 24.73 26.23 -0.41
N MET A 417 23.56 26.44 -1.00
CA MET A 417 23.15 25.77 -2.23
C MET A 417 22.39 26.74 -3.15
N GLN A 418 22.60 26.62 -4.46
CA GLN A 418 21.79 27.29 -5.47
C GLN A 418 21.35 26.30 -6.55
N VAL A 419 20.08 26.35 -6.93
CA VAL A 419 19.53 25.58 -8.05
C VAL A 419 19.98 26.23 -9.36
N THR A 420 20.90 25.58 -10.08
CA THR A 420 21.49 26.11 -11.32
C THR A 420 20.62 25.84 -12.55
N ASP A 421 19.82 24.79 -12.52
CA ASP A 421 18.89 24.44 -13.60
C ASP A 421 17.73 23.57 -13.10
N VAL A 422 16.58 23.65 -13.78
CA VAL A 422 15.39 22.82 -13.50
C VAL A 422 14.79 22.36 -14.83
N MET A 423 14.74 21.05 -15.04
CA MET A 423 13.94 20.41 -16.08
C MET A 423 12.52 20.20 -15.54
N PRO A 424 11.53 21.00 -15.98
CA PRO A 424 10.16 20.88 -15.49
C PRO A 424 9.52 19.57 -15.94
N LEU A 425 8.41 19.20 -15.28
CA LEU A 425 7.56 18.09 -15.69
C LEU A 425 7.08 18.31 -17.12
N THR A 426 7.72 17.61 -18.05
CA THR A 426 7.50 17.72 -19.50
C THR A 426 7.06 16.36 -20.03
N ARG A 427 6.45 16.34 -21.23
CA ARG A 427 6.09 15.09 -21.91
C ARG A 427 7.17 14.73 -22.92
N LYS A 428 7.49 13.44 -23.06
CA LYS A 428 8.27 12.91 -24.18
C LYS A 428 7.63 13.37 -25.50
N PRO A 429 8.37 13.94 -26.46
CA PRO A 429 7.82 14.36 -27.74
C PRO A 429 6.99 13.26 -28.40
N VAL A 430 5.83 13.60 -28.97
CA VAL A 430 4.92 12.61 -29.57
C VAL A 430 5.62 11.76 -30.64
N ALA A 431 6.59 12.32 -31.37
CA ALA A 431 7.41 11.59 -32.35
C ALA A 431 8.23 10.43 -31.75
N GLU A 432 8.70 10.54 -30.50
CA GLU A 432 9.45 9.46 -29.82
C GLU A 432 8.54 8.33 -29.36
N VAL A 433 7.27 8.63 -29.05
CA VAL A 433 6.30 7.67 -28.48
C VAL A 433 5.22 7.23 -29.47
N ALA A 434 5.19 7.79 -30.69
CA ALA A 434 4.16 7.53 -31.69
C ALA A 434 4.01 6.03 -32.01
N ASP A 435 5.11 5.32 -32.25
CA ASP A 435 5.07 3.88 -32.54
C ASP A 435 4.59 3.04 -31.36
N GLN A 436 4.96 3.43 -30.13
CA GLN A 436 4.46 2.80 -28.91
C GLN A 436 2.94 3.01 -28.78
N ILE A 437 2.47 4.24 -29.02
CA ILE A 437 1.06 4.59 -29.00
C ILE A 437 0.29 3.83 -30.08
N ARG A 438 0.78 3.79 -31.33
CA ARG A 438 0.17 3.02 -32.42
C ARG A 438 0.00 1.56 -32.01
N ARG A 439 1.03 0.89 -31.49
CA ARG A 439 0.93 -0.51 -31.01
C ARG A 439 -0.14 -0.70 -29.92
N ILE A 440 -0.26 0.25 -28.98
CA ILE A 440 -1.28 0.20 -27.92
C ILE A 440 -2.69 0.33 -28.53
N ILE A 441 -2.92 1.32 -29.40
CA ILE A 441 -4.23 1.54 -30.03
C ILE A 441 -4.59 0.37 -30.97
N THR A 442 -3.64 -0.11 -31.78
CA THR A 442 -3.82 -1.29 -32.65
C THR A 442 -4.28 -2.49 -31.85
N LYS A 443 -3.57 -2.84 -30.76
CA LYS A 443 -3.93 -4.00 -29.92
C LYS A 443 -5.32 -3.85 -29.30
N ALA A 444 -5.68 -2.66 -28.82
CA ALA A 444 -6.99 -2.41 -28.23
C ALA A 444 -8.12 -2.50 -29.28
N LYS A 445 -8.01 -1.78 -30.39
CA LYS A 445 -9.01 -1.83 -31.47
C LYS A 445 -9.15 -3.22 -32.09
N ALA A 446 -8.04 -3.92 -32.30
CA ALA A 446 -8.08 -5.25 -32.92
C ALA A 446 -8.82 -6.25 -32.02
N HIS A 447 -8.64 -6.15 -30.70
CA HIS A 447 -9.42 -6.90 -29.71
C HIS A 447 -10.91 -6.51 -29.76
N ASP A 448 -11.23 -5.21 -29.75
CA ASP A 448 -12.62 -4.74 -29.80
C ASP A 448 -13.35 -5.14 -31.09
N TYR A 449 -12.65 -5.15 -32.23
CA TYR A 449 -13.20 -5.60 -33.51
C TYR A 449 -13.37 -7.11 -33.54
N ALA A 450 -12.40 -7.89 -33.07
CA ALA A 450 -12.54 -9.35 -32.93
C ALA A 450 -13.72 -9.73 -32.00
N LEU A 451 -13.94 -8.97 -30.92
CA LEU A 451 -15.07 -9.18 -30.02
C LEU A 451 -16.41 -8.85 -30.67
N LYS A 452 -16.48 -7.75 -31.43
CA LYS A 452 -17.68 -7.38 -32.19
C LYS A 452 -18.01 -8.41 -33.28
N ASP A 453 -17.01 -8.95 -33.97
CA ASP A 453 -17.22 -9.99 -34.97
C ASP A 453 -17.75 -11.29 -34.33
N ALA A 454 -17.20 -11.69 -33.18
CA ALA A 454 -17.72 -12.81 -32.39
C ALA A 454 -19.18 -12.59 -31.96
N GLN A 455 -19.50 -11.41 -31.43
CA GLN A 455 -20.86 -11.03 -31.01
C GLN A 455 -21.83 -10.98 -32.20
N TYR A 456 -21.40 -10.44 -33.34
CA TYR A 456 -22.19 -10.42 -34.57
C TYR A 456 -22.48 -11.83 -35.08
N ALA A 457 -21.49 -12.73 -35.04
CA ALA A 457 -21.66 -14.12 -35.41
C ALA A 457 -22.62 -14.88 -34.49
N ILE A 458 -22.60 -14.58 -33.19
CA ILE A 458 -23.54 -15.11 -32.20
C ILE A 458 -24.97 -14.65 -32.52
N LEU A 459 -25.20 -13.34 -32.58
CA LEU A 459 -26.54 -12.74 -32.76
C LEU A 459 -27.20 -13.13 -34.09
N ASN A 460 -26.41 -13.30 -35.15
CA ASN A 460 -26.91 -13.60 -36.49
C ASN A 460 -26.73 -15.08 -36.89
N ASN A 461 -26.24 -15.93 -35.96
CA ASN A 461 -25.89 -17.34 -36.22
C ASN A 461 -24.96 -17.52 -37.46
N SER A 462 -24.09 -16.55 -37.73
CA SER A 462 -23.28 -16.44 -38.96
C SER A 462 -21.86 -17.00 -38.81
N PHE A 463 -21.71 -18.04 -37.97
CA PHE A 463 -20.42 -18.65 -37.63
C PHE A 463 -19.61 -19.16 -38.83
N THR A 464 -20.24 -19.53 -39.96
CA THR A 464 -19.52 -19.90 -41.18
C THR A 464 -18.68 -18.73 -41.73
N SER A 465 -19.22 -17.50 -41.70
CA SER A 465 -18.50 -16.31 -42.13
C SER A 465 -17.34 -16.00 -41.19
N LEU A 466 -17.56 -16.11 -39.87
CA LEU A 466 -16.52 -15.91 -38.85
C LEU A 466 -15.35 -16.90 -39.02
N LYS A 467 -15.64 -18.18 -39.28
CA LYS A 467 -14.64 -19.24 -39.48
C LYS A 467 -13.81 -19.10 -40.77
N ASN A 468 -14.23 -18.28 -41.72
CA ASN A 468 -13.50 -17.99 -42.95
C ASN A 468 -12.56 -16.78 -42.83
N GLN A 469 -12.54 -16.08 -41.68
CA GLN A 469 -11.61 -14.99 -41.41
C GLN A 469 -10.19 -15.53 -41.14
N ALA A 470 -9.16 -14.78 -41.56
CA ALA A 470 -7.76 -15.24 -41.49
C ALA A 470 -7.23 -15.34 -40.06
N GLU A 471 -7.74 -14.49 -39.16
CA GLU A 471 -7.47 -14.48 -37.73
C GLU A 471 -8.19 -15.58 -36.95
N THR A 472 -9.10 -16.32 -37.58
CA THR A 472 -9.95 -17.32 -36.93
C THR A 472 -9.47 -18.75 -37.17
N LYS A 473 -9.49 -19.56 -36.12
CA LYS A 473 -9.33 -21.02 -36.17
C LYS A 473 -10.58 -21.69 -35.60
N SER A 474 -10.91 -22.88 -36.11
CA SER A 474 -11.97 -23.72 -35.57
C SER A 474 -11.46 -25.12 -35.29
N GLN A 475 -11.80 -25.67 -34.13
CA GLN A 475 -11.44 -27.02 -33.71
C GLN A 475 -12.69 -27.79 -33.25
N LEU A 476 -12.95 -28.95 -33.84
CA LEU A 476 -13.97 -29.86 -33.33
C LEU A 476 -13.41 -30.65 -32.14
N LEU A 477 -14.07 -30.55 -30.99
CA LEU A 477 -13.72 -31.25 -29.76
C LEU A 477 -14.83 -32.23 -29.41
N THR A 478 -14.47 -33.50 -29.23
CA THR A 478 -15.43 -34.58 -28.91
C THR A 478 -15.29 -35.02 -27.45
N ALA A 479 -16.37 -35.55 -26.89
CA ALA A 479 -16.41 -36.16 -25.56
C ALA A 479 -15.90 -35.29 -24.37
N GLN A 480 -15.94 -33.97 -24.50
CA GLN A 480 -15.49 -33.01 -23.48
C GLN A 480 -16.42 -33.03 -22.26
N SER A 481 -15.89 -32.82 -21.06
CA SER A 481 -16.68 -32.79 -19.81
C SER A 481 -16.01 -31.94 -18.73
N ILE A 482 -16.74 -31.54 -17.69
CA ILE A 482 -16.21 -30.68 -16.60
C ILE A 482 -14.98 -31.28 -15.89
N ASP A 483 -14.79 -32.60 -15.96
CA ASP A 483 -13.65 -33.31 -15.39
C ASP A 483 -12.56 -33.70 -16.40
N HIS A 484 -12.80 -33.55 -17.71
CA HIS A 484 -11.89 -33.96 -18.78
C HIS A 484 -12.05 -33.06 -20.01
N MET A 485 -11.02 -32.27 -20.32
CA MET A 485 -10.97 -31.38 -21.49
C MET A 485 -9.62 -31.55 -22.18
N ASP A 486 -9.59 -31.52 -23.51
CA ASP A 486 -8.42 -31.79 -24.35
C ASP A 486 -7.93 -30.57 -25.13
N ALA A 487 -8.40 -29.36 -24.78
CA ALA A 487 -8.05 -28.11 -25.44
C ALA A 487 -7.62 -27.04 -24.43
N GLU A 488 -6.44 -26.44 -24.66
CA GLU A 488 -5.84 -25.41 -23.81
C GLU A 488 -6.73 -24.15 -23.66
N LEU A 489 -7.43 -23.80 -24.74
CA LEU A 489 -8.34 -22.66 -24.81
C LEU A 489 -9.73 -22.92 -24.19
N LEU A 490 -9.96 -24.10 -23.59
CA LEU A 490 -11.23 -24.49 -22.98
C LEU A 490 -11.02 -24.83 -21.49
N ASP A 491 -11.49 -23.96 -20.60
CA ASP A 491 -11.46 -24.22 -19.16
C ASP A 491 -12.82 -24.67 -18.59
N LYS A 492 -12.82 -25.10 -17.32
CA LYS A 492 -14.00 -25.63 -16.61
C LYS A 492 -15.14 -24.63 -16.47
N ASN A 493 -14.86 -23.34 -16.38
CA ASN A 493 -15.88 -22.30 -16.28
C ASN A 493 -16.49 -22.02 -17.66
N ILE A 494 -15.64 -21.85 -18.69
CA ILE A 494 -16.07 -21.68 -20.08
C ILE A 494 -16.96 -22.86 -20.50
N LEU A 495 -16.51 -24.10 -20.26
CA LEU A 495 -17.28 -25.30 -20.60
C LEU A 495 -18.58 -25.41 -19.78
N PHE A 496 -18.53 -25.09 -18.47
CA PHE A 496 -19.72 -25.09 -17.62
C PHE A 496 -20.79 -24.12 -18.12
N GLU A 497 -20.43 -22.86 -18.35
CA GLU A 497 -21.34 -21.82 -18.84
C GLU A 497 -21.91 -22.17 -20.21
N SER A 498 -21.09 -22.75 -21.10
CA SER A 498 -21.52 -23.13 -22.45
C SER A 498 -22.53 -24.27 -22.46
N ILE A 499 -22.33 -25.29 -21.61
CA ILE A 499 -23.30 -26.39 -21.45
C ILE A 499 -24.56 -25.88 -20.75
N LEU A 500 -24.43 -25.05 -19.71
CA LEU A 500 -25.54 -24.47 -18.98
C LEU A 500 -26.42 -23.60 -19.90
N GLY A 501 -25.82 -22.68 -20.66
CA GLY A 501 -26.51 -21.83 -21.62
C GLY A 501 -27.23 -22.66 -22.68
N LYS A 502 -26.57 -23.68 -23.26
CA LYS A 502 -27.20 -24.62 -24.21
C LYS A 502 -28.42 -25.33 -23.62
N LEU A 503 -28.37 -25.75 -22.35
CA LEU A 503 -29.49 -26.40 -21.66
C LEU A 503 -30.61 -25.42 -21.24
N ARG A 504 -30.30 -24.13 -21.12
CA ARG A 504 -31.28 -23.04 -20.89
C ARG A 504 -31.82 -22.45 -22.20
N ASN A 505 -31.29 -22.87 -23.35
CA ASN A 505 -31.56 -22.28 -24.67
C ASN A 505 -31.16 -20.78 -24.74
N GLU A 506 -30.08 -20.42 -24.05
CA GLU A 506 -29.37 -19.14 -24.18
C GLU A 506 -28.48 -19.15 -25.45
N GLU A 507 -28.17 -17.95 -25.97
CA GLU A 507 -27.17 -17.79 -27.03
C GLU A 507 -25.77 -18.19 -26.56
N PRO A 508 -24.88 -18.69 -27.45
CA PRO A 508 -23.47 -18.88 -27.13
C PRO A 508 -22.81 -17.58 -26.66
N LYS A 509 -21.81 -17.67 -25.78
CA LYS A 509 -21.06 -16.51 -25.28
C LYS A 509 -19.65 -16.51 -25.86
N ALA A 510 -19.10 -15.32 -26.08
CA ALA A 510 -17.68 -15.13 -26.35
C ALA A 510 -16.92 -14.93 -25.04
N TYR A 511 -15.76 -15.56 -24.89
CA TYR A 511 -14.91 -15.48 -23.70
C TYR A 511 -13.50 -15.01 -24.10
N GLN A 512 -12.80 -14.35 -23.19
CA GLN A 512 -11.40 -13.99 -23.38
C GLN A 512 -10.51 -15.05 -22.70
N LYS A 513 -9.58 -15.65 -23.46
CA LYS A 513 -8.68 -16.70 -22.97
C LYS A 513 -7.31 -16.55 -23.63
N ASP A 514 -6.29 -16.38 -22.81
CA ASP A 514 -4.87 -16.31 -23.21
C ASP A 514 -4.57 -15.28 -24.32
N GLY A 515 -5.31 -14.16 -24.31
CA GLY A 515 -5.22 -13.08 -25.30
C GLY A 515 -6.10 -13.26 -26.54
N LEU A 516 -6.68 -14.45 -26.73
CA LEU A 516 -7.62 -14.79 -27.79
C LEU A 516 -9.08 -14.59 -27.35
N ILE A 517 -9.97 -14.54 -28.34
CA ILE A 517 -11.43 -14.56 -28.12
C ILE A 517 -11.96 -15.92 -28.54
N VAL A 518 -12.62 -16.63 -27.64
CA VAL A 518 -13.06 -18.01 -27.85
C VAL A 518 -14.58 -18.12 -27.77
N VAL A 519 -15.18 -18.84 -28.74
CA VAL A 519 -16.62 -19.07 -28.86
C VAL A 519 -16.88 -20.58 -28.94
N PRO A 520 -17.18 -21.23 -27.81
CA PRO A 520 -17.53 -22.65 -27.75
C PRO A 520 -18.98 -22.90 -28.19
N LEU A 521 -19.17 -23.65 -29.29
CA LEU A 521 -20.47 -24.01 -29.84
C LEU A 521 -20.83 -25.45 -29.47
N VAL A 522 -21.61 -25.65 -28.39
CA VAL A 522 -22.07 -26.97 -27.97
C VAL A 522 -23.05 -27.55 -28.98
N GLN A 523 -22.64 -28.64 -29.65
CA GLN A 523 -23.42 -29.32 -30.68
C GLN A 523 -24.26 -30.45 -30.07
N ASN A 524 -23.60 -31.45 -29.49
CA ASN A 524 -24.24 -32.65 -28.93
C ASN A 524 -24.02 -32.74 -27.42
N ILE A 525 -25.03 -33.23 -26.68
CA ILE A 525 -24.93 -33.49 -25.24
C ILE A 525 -25.36 -34.93 -24.95
N LYS A 526 -24.44 -35.71 -24.38
CA LYS A 526 -24.66 -37.06 -23.83
C LYS A 526 -24.50 -36.99 -22.30
N TYR A 527 -25.08 -37.94 -21.56
CA TYR A 527 -25.02 -37.92 -20.09
C TYR A 527 -24.39 -39.19 -19.50
N ARG A 528 -23.36 -39.04 -18.68
CA ARG A 528 -22.82 -40.12 -17.84
C ARG A 528 -23.76 -40.38 -16.66
N LYS A 529 -24.00 -41.65 -16.32
CA LYS A 529 -24.77 -42.05 -15.12
C LYS A 529 -23.87 -42.05 -13.88
N GLN A 530 -23.37 -40.88 -13.50
CA GLN A 530 -22.55 -40.70 -12.28
C GLN A 530 -23.34 -40.03 -11.15
N LYS A 531 -22.93 -40.33 -9.91
CA LYS A 531 -23.46 -39.73 -8.68
C LYS A 531 -22.69 -38.44 -8.39
N VAL A 532 -23.33 -37.31 -8.62
CA VAL A 532 -22.83 -35.99 -8.22
C VAL A 532 -23.01 -35.84 -6.71
N ASP A 533 -21.96 -35.43 -6.00
CA ASP A 533 -22.02 -35.11 -4.57
C ASP A 533 -22.68 -33.74 -4.32
N ASN A 534 -23.24 -33.55 -3.12
CA ASN A 534 -23.96 -32.32 -2.82
C ASN A 534 -23.03 -31.09 -2.76
N THR A 535 -21.76 -31.22 -2.37
CA THR A 535 -20.83 -30.08 -2.26
C THR A 535 -20.53 -29.49 -3.62
N ARG A 536 -20.19 -30.35 -4.60
CA ARG A 536 -19.99 -29.96 -6.00
C ARG A 536 -21.28 -29.43 -6.63
N LEU A 537 -22.43 -30.03 -6.33
CA LEU A 537 -23.74 -29.52 -6.79
C LEU A 537 -23.98 -28.07 -6.33
N TYR A 538 -23.76 -27.75 -5.05
CA TYR A 538 -23.95 -26.40 -4.54
C TYR A 538 -22.95 -25.40 -5.13
N LEU A 539 -21.67 -25.80 -5.28
CA LEU A 539 -20.63 -24.96 -5.87
C LEU A 539 -20.97 -24.54 -7.30
N TYR A 540 -21.43 -25.49 -8.14
CA TYR A 540 -21.79 -25.17 -9.52
C TYR A 540 -23.17 -24.52 -9.65
N PHE A 541 -24.10 -24.73 -8.70
CA PHE A 541 -25.30 -23.91 -8.63
C PHE A 541 -24.96 -22.45 -8.30
N GLU A 542 -24.06 -22.18 -7.35
CA GLU A 542 -23.60 -20.82 -7.02
C GLU A 542 -23.01 -20.11 -8.25
N LYS A 543 -22.17 -20.81 -9.03
CA LYS A 543 -21.64 -20.31 -10.31
C LYS A 543 -22.71 -20.01 -11.37
N SER A 544 -23.86 -20.67 -11.31
CA SER A 544 -24.96 -20.51 -12.29
C SER A 544 -25.88 -19.31 -12.03
N LEU A 545 -25.65 -18.59 -10.93
CA LEU A 545 -26.38 -17.40 -10.51
C LEU A 545 -25.69 -16.12 -11.06
N PRO A 546 -26.45 -15.02 -11.28
CA PRO A 546 -25.86 -13.71 -11.60
C PRO A 546 -24.83 -13.26 -10.57
N ALA A 547 -23.79 -12.53 -10.96
CA ALA A 547 -22.73 -12.09 -10.04
C ALA A 547 -23.25 -11.27 -8.83
N ASP A 548 -24.35 -10.55 -9.03
CA ASP A 548 -25.06 -9.71 -8.07
C ASP A 548 -26.27 -10.40 -7.40
N TRP A 549 -26.42 -11.73 -7.54
CA TRP A 549 -27.62 -12.46 -7.08
C TRP A 549 -27.98 -12.21 -5.63
N PHE A 550 -26.97 -12.02 -4.77
CA PHE A 550 -27.19 -11.79 -3.33
C PHE A 550 -27.71 -10.37 -3.07
N ASP A 551 -27.25 -9.39 -3.84
CA ASP A 551 -27.71 -8.01 -3.74
C ASP A 551 -29.14 -7.86 -4.30
N GLN A 552 -29.46 -8.58 -5.38
CA GLN A 552 -30.83 -8.72 -5.87
C GLN A 552 -31.75 -9.37 -4.82
N TRP A 553 -31.33 -10.50 -4.24
CA TRP A 553 -32.06 -11.17 -3.15
C TRP A 553 -32.23 -10.26 -1.92
N MET A 554 -31.20 -9.49 -1.57
CA MET A 554 -31.21 -8.56 -0.44
C MET A 554 -32.18 -7.41 -0.67
N ASP A 555 -32.14 -6.77 -1.84
CA ASP A 555 -33.08 -5.70 -2.23
C ASP A 555 -34.53 -6.23 -2.34
N GLU A 556 -34.75 -7.50 -2.71
CA GLU A 556 -36.06 -8.13 -2.58
C GLU A 556 -36.53 -8.26 -1.12
N GLN A 557 -35.66 -8.63 -0.17
CA GLN A 557 -36.06 -8.68 1.24
C GLN A 557 -36.35 -7.28 1.79
N VAL A 558 -35.61 -6.25 1.36
CA VAL A 558 -35.88 -4.85 1.72
C VAL A 558 -37.27 -4.42 1.22
N LYS A 559 -37.63 -4.74 -0.04
CA LYS A 559 -38.98 -4.47 -0.58
C LYS A 559 -40.10 -5.19 0.18
N LYS A 560 -39.81 -6.33 0.82
CA LYS A 560 -40.75 -7.11 1.65
C LYS A 560 -40.81 -6.65 3.11
N ALA A 561 -39.90 -5.77 3.54
CA ALA A 561 -39.82 -5.34 4.93
C ALA A 561 -40.93 -4.34 5.28
N LYS A 562 -41.49 -4.48 6.49
CA LYS A 562 -42.47 -3.54 7.04
C LYS A 562 -41.74 -2.45 7.79
N ILE A 563 -41.66 -1.25 7.21
CA ILE A 563 -41.04 -0.08 7.81
C ILE A 563 -42.14 0.84 8.36
N VAL A 564 -42.00 1.28 9.62
CA VAL A 564 -42.88 2.27 10.25
C VAL A 564 -42.03 3.43 10.76
N TYR A 565 -42.14 4.59 10.12
CA TYR A 565 -41.47 5.82 10.53
C TYR A 565 -42.15 6.42 11.77
N LYS A 566 -41.36 7.03 12.67
CA LYS A 566 -41.83 7.77 13.86
C LYS A 566 -41.14 9.13 14.04
N ILE A 567 -40.37 9.55 13.02
CA ILE A 567 -39.71 10.86 12.88
C ILE A 567 -40.62 11.85 12.14
#